data_AF-A0A3M8FX91-F1
#
_entry.id   AF-A0A3M8FX91-F1
#
_cell.length_a   1.000
_cell.length_b   1.000
_cell.length_c   1.000
_cell.angle_alpha   90.00
_cell.angle_beta   90.00
_cell.angle_gamma   90.00
#
_symmetry.space_group_name_H-M   'P 1'
#
loop_
_entity.id
_entity.type
_entity.pdbx_description
1 polymer ?
#
loop_
_entity_poly.entity_id
_entity_poly.type
_entity_poly.pdbx_seq_one_letter_code
_entity_poly.pdbx_strand_id
1 'polypeptide(L)'
;MPDRLFRLYQRKRIININANIVASGLISTFIVMGLLWLIKDVIGTNWPTWAYTAFSGVADLVLDVGAFAGLHWVANHWRPLAGRTDEEHAKLHAPAPDIVADTTRLQFERAAISPLYYIIAIAATEALQQHWGWHPAWAVALAYPAGLAVTRTIHTFWGLKSGTYIDHHKRFHDDSDRTKRGSD
;
A
#
# COMPACT_ATOMS: atom_id res chain seq x y z
N MET A 1 -4.71 12.55 20.97
CA MET A 1 -5.55 12.26 19.78
C MET A 1 -4.96 11.25 18.80
N PRO A 2 -3.63 11.08 18.58
CA PRO A 2 -3.14 10.06 17.63
C PRO A 2 -3.53 8.62 18.01
N ASP A 3 -3.69 8.33 19.30
CA ASP A 3 -4.01 6.97 19.78
C ASP A 3 -5.38 6.44 19.34
N ARG A 4 -6.33 7.32 19.01
CA ARG A 4 -7.66 6.90 18.52
C ARG A 4 -7.60 6.47 17.05
N LEU A 5 -6.85 7.20 16.22
CA LEU A 5 -6.62 6.85 14.82
C LEU A 5 -5.78 5.58 14.72
N PHE A 6 -4.73 5.47 15.54
CA PHE A 6 -3.89 4.28 15.59
C PHE A 6 -4.68 3.02 16.00
N ARG A 7 -5.60 3.15 16.96
CA ARG A 7 -6.52 2.05 17.34
C ARG A 7 -7.48 1.65 16.21
N LEU A 8 -8.04 2.61 15.48
CA LEU A 8 -8.89 2.31 14.31
C LEU A 8 -8.10 1.60 13.21
N TYR A 9 -6.88 2.07 12.96
CA TYR A 9 -5.95 1.46 12.01
C TYR A 9 -5.58 0.02 12.42
N GLN A 10 -5.34 -0.26 13.71
CA GLN A 10 -5.08 -1.62 14.18
C GLN A 10 -6.34 -2.52 14.14
N ARG A 11 -7.53 -1.97 14.37
CA ARG A 11 -8.77 -2.75 14.46
C ARG A 11 -9.31 -3.20 13.10
N LYS A 12 -9.14 -2.38 12.04
CA LYS A 12 -9.68 -2.68 10.72
C LYS A 12 -8.56 -3.04 9.74
N ARG A 13 -8.40 -4.34 9.49
CA ARG A 13 -7.39 -4.91 8.58
C ARG A 13 -7.38 -4.21 7.20
N ILE A 14 -8.55 -3.91 6.65
CA ILE A 14 -8.70 -3.24 5.35
C ILE A 14 -8.09 -1.83 5.37
N ILE A 15 -8.34 -1.07 6.45
CA ILE A 15 -7.80 0.29 6.61
C ILE A 15 -6.28 0.22 6.77
N ASN A 16 -5.79 -0.74 7.56
CA ASN A 16 -4.35 -0.96 7.76
C ASN A 16 -3.64 -1.21 6.42
N ILE A 17 -4.16 -2.18 5.65
CA ILE A 17 -3.58 -2.56 4.35
C ILE A 17 -3.59 -1.36 3.39
N ASN A 18 -4.73 -0.69 3.21
CA ASN A 18 -4.83 0.43 2.28
C ASN A 18 -3.95 1.61 2.70
N ALA A 19 -3.92 1.95 3.99
CA ALA A 19 -3.09 3.03 4.50
C ALA A 19 -1.59 2.71 4.33
N ASN A 20 -1.17 1.47 4.58
CA ASN A 20 0.23 1.07 4.37
C ASN A 20 0.64 1.16 2.92
N ILE A 21 -0.24 0.79 2.00
CA ILE A 21 0.12 0.84 0.58
C ILE A 21 0.15 2.28 0.07
N VAL A 22 -0.78 3.13 0.52
CA VAL A 22 -0.74 4.55 0.19
C VAL A 22 0.51 5.20 0.77
N ALA A 23 0.83 4.91 2.03
CA ALA A 23 2.04 5.42 2.68
C ALA A 23 3.31 4.92 1.98
N SER A 24 3.41 3.62 1.67
CA SER A 24 4.59 3.07 0.99
C SER A 24 4.80 3.71 -0.38
N GLY A 25 3.73 3.83 -1.18
CA GLY A 25 3.80 4.43 -2.51
C GLY A 25 4.16 5.92 -2.48
N LEU A 26 3.69 6.68 -1.48
CA LEU A 26 4.10 8.08 -1.33
C LEU A 26 5.55 8.20 -0.87
N ILE A 27 5.98 7.37 0.09
CA ILE A 27 7.36 7.36 0.58
C ILE A 27 8.32 6.98 -0.56
N SER A 28 8.01 5.93 -1.33
CA SER A 28 8.83 5.54 -2.49
C SER A 28 8.90 6.67 -3.52
N THR A 29 7.77 7.30 -3.85
CA THR A 29 7.71 8.45 -4.77
C THR A 29 8.63 9.58 -4.31
N PHE A 30 8.59 9.96 -3.03
CA PHE A 30 9.46 11.01 -2.49
C PHE A 30 10.95 10.65 -2.59
N ILE A 31 11.31 9.40 -2.28
CA ILE A 31 12.70 8.95 -2.38
C ILE A 31 13.15 8.95 -3.85
N VAL A 32 12.35 8.42 -4.77
CA VAL A 32 12.66 8.40 -6.21
C VAL A 32 12.79 9.82 -6.75
N MET A 33 11.91 10.74 -6.34
CA MET A 33 12.00 12.16 -6.70
C MET A 33 13.35 12.76 -6.27
N GLY A 34 13.78 12.48 -5.03
CA GLY A 34 15.09 12.91 -4.53
C GLY A 34 16.27 12.31 -5.31
N LEU A 35 16.19 11.03 -5.66
CA LEU A 35 17.21 10.35 -6.48
C LEU A 35 17.30 10.96 -7.88
N LEU A 36 16.17 11.30 -8.50
CA LEU A 36 16.15 11.95 -9.82
C LEU A 36 16.73 13.36 -9.79
N TRP A 37 16.44 14.16 -8.74
CA TRP A 37 17.11 15.45 -8.51
C TRP A 37 18.62 15.26 -8.37
N LEU A 38 19.05 14.29 -7.56
CA LEU A 38 20.46 14.01 -7.37
C LEU A 38 21.15 13.65 -8.70
N ILE A 39 20.57 12.73 -9.47
CA ILE A 39 21.15 12.27 -10.75
C ILE A 39 21.21 13.40 -11.79
N LYS A 40 20.14 14.18 -11.92
CA LYS A 40 20.03 15.20 -12.95
C LYS A 40 20.71 16.51 -12.58
N ASP A 41 20.41 17.07 -11.41
CA ASP A 41 20.84 18.41 -11.03
C ASP A 41 22.18 18.43 -10.29
N VAL A 42 22.46 17.41 -9.46
CA VAL A 42 23.70 17.37 -8.66
C VAL A 42 24.82 16.67 -9.41
N ILE A 43 24.55 15.51 -10.01
CA ILE A 43 25.53 14.77 -10.81
C ILE A 43 25.66 15.37 -12.23
N GLY A 44 24.63 16.08 -12.71
CA GLY A 44 24.64 16.70 -14.04
C GLY A 44 24.45 15.68 -15.18
N THR A 45 23.87 14.52 -14.88
CA THR A 45 23.66 13.48 -15.90
C THR A 45 22.57 13.93 -16.86
N ASN A 46 22.74 13.69 -18.17
CA ASN A 46 21.76 14.04 -19.20
C ASN A 46 21.29 12.79 -19.93
N TRP A 47 20.56 11.92 -19.23
CA TRP A 47 19.95 10.76 -19.86
C TRP A 47 18.78 11.16 -20.78
N PRO A 48 18.48 10.34 -21.81
CA PRO A 48 17.24 10.48 -22.55
C PRO A 48 16.04 10.27 -21.60
N THR A 49 14.89 10.88 -21.91
CA THR A 49 13.68 10.86 -21.06
C THR A 49 13.27 9.45 -20.66
N TRP A 50 13.25 8.52 -21.62
CA TRP A 50 12.87 7.13 -21.39
C TRP A 50 13.76 6.44 -20.33
N ALA A 51 15.04 6.83 -20.21
CA ALA A 51 15.95 6.23 -19.24
C ALA A 51 15.68 6.74 -17.82
N TYR A 52 15.33 8.02 -17.66
CA TYR A 52 14.82 8.53 -16.39
C TYR A 52 13.52 7.86 -15.99
N THR A 53 12.61 7.69 -16.94
CA THR A 53 11.33 7.01 -16.71
C THR A 53 11.56 5.55 -16.30
N ALA A 54 12.38 4.80 -17.03
CA ALA A 54 12.72 3.41 -16.72
C ALA A 54 13.38 3.27 -15.34
N PHE A 55 14.38 4.12 -15.05
CA PHE A 55 15.03 4.15 -13.74
C PHE A 55 14.02 4.42 -12.62
N SER A 56 13.15 5.42 -12.79
CA SER A 56 12.13 5.76 -11.78
C SER A 56 11.18 4.59 -11.51
N GLY A 57 10.76 3.87 -12.55
CA GLY A 57 9.84 2.73 -12.41
C GLY A 57 10.49 1.56 -11.66
N VAL A 58 11.74 1.23 -11.98
CA VAL A 58 12.48 0.17 -11.29
C VAL A 58 12.78 0.57 -9.84
N ALA A 59 13.24 1.80 -9.62
CA ALA A 59 13.54 2.30 -8.28
C ALA A 59 12.29 2.33 -7.39
N ASP A 60 11.16 2.83 -7.91
CA ASP A 60 9.89 2.84 -7.19
C ASP A 60 9.44 1.43 -6.83
N LEU A 61 9.49 0.47 -7.77
CA LEU A 61 9.13 -0.92 -7.50
C LEU A 61 9.90 -1.52 -6.33
N VAL A 62 11.22 -1.34 -6.32
CA VAL A 62 12.07 -1.86 -5.25
C VAL A 62 11.77 -1.16 -3.92
N LEU A 63 11.69 0.17 -3.94
CA LEU A 63 11.47 0.99 -2.74
C LEU A 63 10.08 0.77 -2.15
N ASP A 64 9.06 0.62 -2.97
CA ASP A 64 7.68 0.44 -2.56
C ASP A 64 7.45 -0.95 -1.94
N VAL A 65 8.05 -2.00 -2.52
CA VAL A 65 8.07 -3.34 -1.91
C VAL A 65 8.76 -3.31 -0.54
N GLY A 66 9.94 -2.67 -0.46
CA GLY A 66 10.71 -2.55 0.78
C GLY A 66 9.98 -1.72 1.84
N ALA A 67 9.45 -0.56 1.48
CA ALA A 67 8.72 0.33 2.37
C ALA A 67 7.42 -0.33 2.87
N PHE A 68 6.70 -1.04 2.01
CA PHE A 68 5.52 -1.79 2.41
C PHE A 68 5.86 -2.89 3.43
N ALA A 69 6.88 -3.70 3.15
CA ALA A 69 7.32 -4.75 4.07
C ALA A 69 7.75 -4.16 5.43
N GLY A 70 8.48 -3.05 5.42
CA GLY A 70 8.89 -2.32 6.62
C GLY A 70 7.70 -1.79 7.43
N LEU A 71 6.77 -1.07 6.77
CA LEU A 71 5.58 -0.53 7.43
C LEU A 71 4.68 -1.64 7.99
N HIS A 72 4.51 -2.74 7.25
CA HIS A 72 3.74 -3.89 7.70
C HIS A 72 4.40 -4.57 8.93
N TRP A 73 5.73 -4.70 8.91
CA TRP A 73 6.48 -5.23 10.06
C TRP A 73 6.31 -4.33 11.29
N VAL A 74 6.46 -3.01 11.13
CA VAL A 74 6.26 -2.02 12.21
C VAL A 74 4.83 -2.13 12.75
N ALA A 75 3.81 -2.19 11.88
CA ALA A 75 2.42 -2.28 12.32
C ALA A 75 2.13 -3.54 13.16
N ASN A 76 2.78 -4.66 12.86
CA ASN A 76 2.57 -5.93 13.54
C ASN A 76 3.42 -6.12 14.81
N HIS A 77 4.66 -5.60 14.81
CA HIS A 77 5.61 -5.78 15.93
C HIS A 77 5.67 -4.58 16.87
N TRP A 78 5.44 -3.37 16.38
CA TRP A 78 5.37 -2.18 17.23
C TRP A 78 4.04 -2.18 17.98
N ARG A 79 4.05 -2.73 19.19
CA ARG A 79 2.91 -2.82 20.09
C ARG A 79 3.17 -1.95 21.33
N PRO A 80 2.93 -0.63 21.26
CA PRO A 80 3.12 0.21 22.43
C PRO A 80 2.08 -0.22 23.48
N LEU A 81 2.57 -0.58 24.67
CA LEU A 81 1.76 -1.12 25.77
C LEU A 81 0.95 -0.03 26.51
N ALA A 82 1.25 1.25 26.25
CA ALA A 82 0.62 2.35 26.97
C ALA A 82 -0.85 2.54 26.56
N GLY A 83 -1.76 2.45 27.53
CA GLY A 83 -3.16 2.88 27.39
C GLY A 83 -4.13 1.87 26.75
N ARG A 84 -3.78 0.57 26.72
CA ARG A 84 -4.65 -0.52 26.27
C ARG A 84 -5.44 -1.14 27.42
N THR A 85 -6.64 -1.62 27.13
CA THR A 85 -7.48 -2.33 28.12
C THR A 85 -7.09 -3.81 28.22
N ASP A 86 -7.40 -4.46 29.34
CA ASP A 86 -7.05 -5.88 29.57
C ASP A 86 -7.61 -6.83 28.49
N GLU A 87 -8.78 -6.52 27.92
CA GLU A 87 -9.32 -7.23 26.75
C GLU A 87 -8.48 -7.07 25.48
N GLU A 88 -7.91 -5.88 25.25
CA GLU A 88 -7.00 -5.62 24.13
C GLU A 88 -5.68 -6.37 24.32
N HIS A 89 -5.21 -6.47 25.57
CA HIS A 89 -4.06 -7.31 25.94
C HIS A 89 -4.31 -8.79 25.63
N ALA A 90 -5.46 -9.33 26.03
CA ALA A 90 -5.82 -10.73 25.75
C ALA A 90 -5.87 -11.04 24.24
N LYS A 91 -6.38 -10.12 23.42
CA LYS A 91 -6.41 -10.27 21.94
C LYS A 91 -5.02 -10.15 21.30
N LEU A 92 -4.11 -9.37 21.88
CA LEU A 92 -2.74 -9.25 21.39
C LEU A 92 -1.93 -10.53 21.64
N HIS A 93 -2.25 -11.31 22.68
CA HIS A 93 -1.58 -12.57 22.97
C HIS A 93 -2.06 -13.76 22.12
N ALA A 94 -3.05 -13.56 21.24
CA ALA A 94 -3.35 -14.54 20.20
C ALA A 94 -2.12 -14.75 19.30
N PRO A 95 -1.84 -15.99 18.86
CA PRO A 95 -0.70 -16.27 17.98
C PRO A 95 -0.77 -15.37 16.76
N ALA A 96 0.30 -14.61 16.51
CA ALA A 96 0.37 -13.75 15.35
C ALA A 96 0.25 -14.63 14.08
N PRO A 97 -0.54 -14.21 13.07
CA PRO A 97 -0.54 -14.91 11.79
C PRO A 97 0.88 -14.96 11.22
N ASP A 98 1.19 -16.01 10.46
CA ASP A 98 2.48 -16.15 9.79
C ASP A 98 2.72 -14.94 8.86
N ILE A 99 3.65 -14.07 9.27
CA ILE A 99 3.94 -12.78 8.64
C ILE A 99 4.40 -12.98 7.21
N VAL A 100 5.18 -14.03 6.96
CA VAL A 100 5.74 -14.29 5.64
C VAL A 100 4.61 -14.72 4.71
N ALA A 101 3.76 -15.64 5.16
CA ALA A 101 2.59 -16.06 4.40
C ALA A 101 1.63 -14.89 4.12
N ASP A 102 1.35 -14.05 5.12
CA ASP A 102 0.42 -12.93 4.96
C ASP A 102 0.98 -11.83 4.06
N THR A 103 2.25 -11.46 4.25
CA THR A 103 2.93 -10.47 3.41
C THR A 103 3.01 -10.96 1.97
N THR A 104 3.37 -12.23 1.76
CA THR A 104 3.46 -12.83 0.42
C THR A 104 2.11 -12.85 -0.29
N ARG A 105 1.04 -13.20 0.43
CA ARG A 105 -0.32 -13.16 -0.11
C ARG A 105 -0.72 -11.73 -0.53
N LEU A 106 -0.48 -10.75 0.33
CA LEU A 106 -0.77 -9.34 0.03
C LEU A 106 0.07 -8.83 -1.15
N GLN A 107 1.32 -9.24 -1.25
CA GLN A 107 2.18 -8.93 -2.39
C GLN A 107 1.69 -9.56 -3.68
N PHE A 108 1.17 -10.78 -3.63
CA PHE A 108 0.60 -11.44 -4.82
C PHE A 108 -0.67 -10.72 -5.31
N GLU A 109 -1.57 -10.36 -4.39
CA GLU A 109 -2.76 -9.55 -4.71
C GLU A 109 -2.36 -8.20 -5.32
N ARG A 110 -1.26 -7.61 -4.84
CA ARG A 110 -0.71 -6.36 -5.36
C ARG A 110 -0.04 -6.53 -6.73
N ALA A 111 0.70 -7.60 -6.93
CA ALA A 111 1.38 -7.92 -8.19
C ALA A 111 0.38 -8.11 -9.35
N ALA A 112 -0.86 -8.50 -9.06
CA ALA A 112 -1.92 -8.57 -10.07
C ALA A 112 -2.35 -7.19 -10.60
N ILE A 113 -2.25 -6.13 -9.77
CA ILE A 113 -2.69 -4.77 -10.12
C ILE A 113 -1.50 -3.87 -10.50
N SER A 114 -0.29 -4.24 -10.10
CA SER A 114 0.92 -3.44 -10.38
C SER A 114 1.18 -3.17 -11.87
N PRO A 115 0.89 -4.07 -12.84
CA PRO A 115 1.08 -3.75 -14.25
C PRO A 115 0.24 -2.55 -14.69
N LEU A 116 -1.00 -2.46 -14.23
CA LEU A 116 -1.88 -1.32 -14.52
C LEU A 116 -1.34 -0.02 -13.91
N TYR A 117 -0.86 -0.09 -12.66
CA TYR A 117 -0.23 1.05 -11.99
C TYR A 117 0.98 1.55 -12.80
N TYR A 118 1.92 0.66 -13.14
CA TYR A 118 3.13 1.05 -13.85
C TYR A 118 2.85 1.54 -15.27
N ILE A 119 1.88 0.96 -15.98
CA ILE A 119 1.47 1.48 -17.29
C ILE A 119 1.02 2.94 -17.17
N ILE A 120 0.15 3.25 -16.21
CA ILE A 120 -0.34 4.62 -16.01
C ILE A 120 0.80 5.55 -15.57
N ALA A 121 1.59 5.14 -14.57
CA ALA A 121 2.66 5.96 -14.02
C ALA A 121 3.77 6.25 -15.06
N ILE A 122 4.24 5.22 -15.78
CA ILE A 122 5.27 5.34 -16.82
C ILE A 122 4.74 6.17 -18.00
N ALA A 123 3.54 5.88 -18.50
CA ALA A 123 2.97 6.62 -19.62
C ALA A 123 2.76 8.10 -19.28
N ALA A 124 2.24 8.41 -18.08
CA ALA A 124 2.06 9.78 -17.64
C ALA A 124 3.41 10.49 -17.41
N THR A 125 4.39 9.81 -16.84
CA THR A 125 5.74 10.37 -16.62
C THR A 125 6.45 10.67 -17.94
N GLU A 126 6.36 9.76 -18.92
CA GLU A 126 6.93 9.97 -20.24
C GLU A 126 6.20 11.09 -20.99
N ALA A 127 4.86 11.12 -20.93
CA ALA A 127 4.08 12.19 -21.55
C ALA A 127 4.42 13.57 -20.95
N LEU A 128 4.50 13.69 -19.63
CA LEU A 128 4.88 14.91 -18.91
C LEU A 128 6.27 15.43 -19.35
N GLN A 129 7.23 14.52 -19.50
CA GLN A 129 8.58 14.88 -19.93
C GLN A 129 8.66 15.22 -21.43
N GLN A 130 8.09 14.39 -22.30
CA GLN A 130 8.22 14.56 -23.75
C GLN A 130 7.39 15.73 -24.29
N HIS A 131 6.16 15.90 -23.83
CA HIS A 131 5.25 16.90 -24.40
C HIS A 131 5.35 18.27 -23.72
N TRP A 132 5.67 18.29 -22.42
CA TRP A 132 5.75 19.55 -21.66
C TRP A 132 7.16 19.89 -21.17
N GLY A 133 8.16 19.04 -21.42
CA GLY A 133 9.54 19.30 -21.01
C GLY A 133 9.73 19.31 -19.50
N TRP A 134 8.85 18.66 -18.75
CA TRP A 134 8.89 18.70 -17.29
C TRP A 134 10.16 18.04 -16.74
N HIS A 135 10.60 18.54 -15.59
CA HIS A 135 11.68 17.90 -14.86
C HIS A 135 11.27 16.45 -14.50
N PRO A 136 12.13 15.43 -14.69
CA PRO A 136 11.79 14.03 -14.44
C PRO A 136 11.22 13.80 -13.04
N ALA A 137 11.78 14.50 -12.05
CA ALA A 137 11.33 14.37 -10.67
C ALA A 137 9.91 14.92 -10.44
N TRP A 138 9.57 16.06 -11.07
CA TRP A 138 8.22 16.62 -10.98
C TRP A 138 7.20 15.80 -11.77
N ALA A 139 7.63 15.25 -12.92
CA ALA A 139 6.81 14.31 -13.68
C ALA A 139 6.43 13.09 -12.84
N VAL A 140 7.41 12.46 -12.17
CA VAL A 140 7.18 11.33 -11.25
C VAL A 140 6.29 11.73 -10.07
N ALA A 141 6.57 12.88 -9.45
CA ALA A 141 5.82 13.36 -8.27
C ALA A 141 4.32 13.52 -8.53
N LEU A 142 3.90 13.79 -9.77
CA LEU A 142 2.48 13.82 -10.14
C LEU A 142 1.98 12.49 -10.69
N ALA A 143 2.73 11.86 -11.60
CA ALA A 143 2.28 10.66 -12.31
C ALA A 143 2.08 9.46 -11.36
N TYR A 144 2.97 9.28 -10.40
CA TYR A 144 2.95 8.11 -9.51
C TYR A 144 1.78 8.18 -8.51
N PRO A 145 1.55 9.29 -7.79
CA PRO A 145 0.35 9.45 -6.97
C PRO A 145 -0.95 9.36 -7.76
N ALA A 146 -0.99 9.88 -9.00
CA ALA A 146 -2.16 9.75 -9.87
C ALA A 146 -2.43 8.27 -10.23
N GLY A 147 -1.41 7.53 -10.65
CA GLY A 147 -1.52 6.09 -10.92
C GLY A 147 -1.94 5.29 -9.68
N LEU A 148 -1.39 5.64 -8.52
CA LEU A 148 -1.75 5.05 -7.23
C LEU A 148 -3.23 5.31 -6.90
N ALA A 149 -3.71 6.55 -7.06
CA ALA A 149 -5.11 6.89 -6.80
C ALA A 149 -6.07 6.14 -7.72
N VAL A 150 -5.76 6.05 -9.03
CA VAL A 150 -6.58 5.32 -10.01
C VAL A 150 -6.65 3.84 -9.65
N THR A 151 -5.50 3.19 -9.46
CA THR A 151 -5.46 1.75 -9.16
C THR A 151 -6.10 1.41 -7.81
N ARG A 152 -5.95 2.28 -6.80
CA ARG A 152 -6.62 2.13 -5.50
C ARG A 152 -8.13 2.25 -5.62
N THR A 153 -8.61 3.18 -6.43
CA THR A 153 -10.03 3.36 -6.69
C THR A 153 -10.61 2.11 -7.34
N ILE A 154 -9.97 1.60 -8.41
CA ILE A 154 -10.38 0.36 -9.08
C ILE A 154 -10.36 -0.83 -8.13
N HIS A 155 -9.27 -1.01 -7.37
CA HIS A 155 -9.15 -2.11 -6.41
C HIS A 155 -10.24 -2.06 -5.34
N THR A 156 -10.56 -0.87 -4.83
CA THR A 156 -11.60 -0.68 -3.82
C THR A 156 -12.97 -1.03 -4.38
N PHE A 157 -13.32 -0.55 -5.59
CA PHE A 157 -14.57 -0.90 -6.24
C PHE A 157 -14.68 -2.40 -6.52
N TRP A 158 -13.59 -3.03 -6.97
CA TRP A 158 -13.57 -4.46 -7.21
C TRP A 158 -13.76 -5.25 -5.91
N GLY A 159 -13.05 -4.90 -4.84
CA GLY A 159 -13.18 -5.56 -3.54
C GLY A 159 -14.56 -5.38 -2.88
N LEU A 160 -15.24 -4.26 -3.13
CA LEU A 160 -16.63 -4.05 -2.72
C LEU A 160 -17.57 -4.95 -3.51
N LYS A 161 -17.38 -5.06 -4.83
CA LYS A 161 -18.22 -5.88 -5.72
C LYS A 161 -18.03 -7.38 -5.48
N SER A 162 -16.81 -7.83 -5.23
CA SER A 162 -16.50 -9.25 -4.98
C SER A 162 -16.88 -9.71 -3.56
N GLY A 163 -17.26 -8.79 -2.68
CA GLY A 163 -17.53 -9.10 -1.27
C GLY A 163 -16.29 -9.42 -0.45
N THR A 164 -15.08 -9.15 -0.98
CA THR A 164 -13.81 -9.37 -0.27
C THR A 164 -13.72 -8.55 1.02
N TYR A 165 -14.42 -7.41 1.08
CA TYR A 165 -14.49 -6.54 2.26
C TYR A 165 -15.65 -6.84 3.22
N ILE A 166 -16.43 -7.90 2.99
CA ILE A 166 -17.47 -8.34 3.94
C ILE A 166 -16.76 -8.96 5.14
N ASP A 167 -16.79 -8.27 6.28
CA ASP A 167 -16.17 -8.71 7.53
C ASP A 167 -16.58 -10.15 7.89
N HIS A 168 -15.59 -11.05 7.99
CA HIS A 168 -15.79 -12.44 8.39
C HIS A 168 -16.52 -12.59 9.74
N HIS A 169 -16.52 -11.55 10.58
CA HIS A 169 -17.29 -11.51 11.82
C HIS A 169 -18.81 -11.65 11.63
N LYS A 170 -19.37 -11.26 10.48
CA LYS A 170 -20.79 -11.49 10.20
C LYS A 170 -21.10 -12.95 9.87
N ARG A 171 -20.19 -13.66 9.19
CA ARG A 171 -20.41 -15.07 8.80
C ARG A 171 -20.44 -16.02 10.00
N PHE A 172 -19.57 -15.81 11.00
CA PHE A 172 -19.56 -16.65 12.19
C PHE A 172 -20.83 -16.52 13.05
N HIS A 173 -21.44 -15.33 13.09
CA HIS A 173 -22.70 -15.14 13.81
C HIS A 173 -23.86 -15.86 13.11
N ASP A 174 -23.98 -15.74 11.78
CA ASP A 174 -25.05 -16.41 11.02
C ASP A 174 -24.95 -17.95 11.06
N ASP A 175 -23.74 -18.53 11.01
CA ASP A 175 -23.57 -19.98 11.11
C ASP A 175 -23.83 -20.52 12.54
N SER A 176 -23.51 -19.72 13.57
CA SER A 176 -23.83 -20.07 14.97
C SER A 176 -25.33 -20.04 15.27
N ASP A 177 -26.09 -19.17 14.60
CA ASP A 177 -27.55 -19.11 14.74
C ASP A 177 -28.25 -20.19 13.90
N ARG A 178 -27.70 -20.58 12.75
CA ARG A 178 -28.22 -21.71 11.96
C ARG A 178 -28.05 -23.05 12.65
N THR A 179 -26.91 -23.29 13.28
CA THR A 179 -26.66 -24.53 14.04
C THR A 179 -27.57 -24.68 15.25
N LYS A 180 -27.98 -23.57 15.89
CA LYS A 180 -28.94 -23.59 17.01
C LYS A 180 -30.40 -23.82 16.60
N ARG A 181 -30.80 -23.54 15.35
CA ARG A 181 -32.18 -23.74 14.88
C ARG A 181 -32.44 -25.12 14.27
N GLY A 182 -31.39 -25.90 14.00
CA GLY A 182 -31.50 -27.26 13.44
C GLY A 182 -31.52 -28.37 14.48
N SER A 183 -31.50 -28.04 15.77
CA SER A 183 -31.41 -29.00 16.89
C SER A 183 -32.71 -29.17 17.68
N ASP A 184 -33.80 -28.52 17.26
CA ASP A 184 -35.15 -28.65 17.83
C ASP A 184 -36.06 -29.47 16.90
#